data_AF-A0A133NU88-F1
#
_entry.id   AF-A0A133NU88-F1
#
_cell.length_a   1.000
_cell.length_b   1.000
_cell.length_c   1.000
_cell.angle_alpha   90.00
_cell.angle_beta   90.00
_cell.angle_gamma   90.00
#
_symmetry.space_group_name_H-M   'P 1'
#
loop_
_entity.id
_entity.type
_entity.pdbx_description
1 polymer ?
#
loop_
_entity_poly.entity_id
_entity_poly.type
_entity_poly.pdbx_seq_one_letter_code
_entity_poly.pdbx_strand_id
1 'polypeptide(L)'
;KKLQDAKSKLTNGYKTNKSDLTAEAGKDSDFTKTPEYQNAQAKGDDASKQALEGYKKALEDANTVLGDKDATQAQVDEALKKLQDAKSKLVDSHKTDKTKLQSESNADGDFAKTPEYQNAQAKGDDASKQALEAYKKALEDANKVLGDENATQKQVDEALKKLQDAKKNLADSHKTDKAALQTESNADGDFTKTPEYQNATAKGDDASKKALDEYKKALDEANSVLGNENATQSDVDAALKKLQDAKK
;
A
#
# COMPACT_ATOMS: atom_id res chain seq x y z
N LYS A 1 -43.80 -61.65 -15.94
CA LYS A 1 -42.74 -61.13 -16.85
C LYS A 1 -42.95 -59.66 -17.19
N LYS A 2 -43.98 -59.27 -17.98
CA LYS A 2 -44.23 -57.87 -18.40
C LYS A 2 -44.27 -56.81 -17.27
N LEU A 3 -44.89 -57.09 -16.13
CA LEU A 3 -44.94 -56.15 -14.99
C LEU A 3 -43.56 -55.95 -14.32
N GLN A 4 -42.77 -57.01 -14.17
CA GLN A 4 -41.43 -56.90 -13.61
C GLN A 4 -40.49 -56.18 -14.58
N ASP A 5 -40.59 -56.44 -15.88
CA ASP A 5 -39.80 -55.73 -16.89
C ASP A 5 -40.13 -54.23 -16.95
N ALA A 6 -41.41 -53.87 -16.80
CA ALA A 6 -41.85 -52.47 -16.71
C ALA A 6 -41.36 -51.78 -15.43
N LYS A 7 -41.45 -52.46 -14.27
CA LYS A 7 -40.89 -51.97 -13.00
C LYS A 7 -39.38 -51.72 -13.13
N SER A 8 -38.63 -52.67 -13.69
CA SER A 8 -37.18 -52.56 -13.90
C SER A 8 -36.80 -51.43 -14.85
N LYS A 9 -37.56 -51.19 -15.92
CA LYS A 9 -37.34 -50.04 -16.82
C LYS A 9 -37.57 -48.71 -16.11
N LEU A 10 -38.62 -48.59 -15.31
CA LEU A 10 -38.89 -47.39 -14.52
C LEU A 10 -37.82 -47.15 -13.45
N THR A 11 -37.35 -48.19 -12.77
CA THR A 11 -36.32 -48.05 -11.74
C THR A 11 -34.92 -47.76 -12.30
N ASN A 12 -34.56 -48.31 -13.46
CA ASN A 12 -33.22 -48.11 -14.02
C ASN A 12 -33.12 -46.91 -14.96
N GLY A 13 -34.18 -46.58 -15.71
CA GLY A 13 -34.19 -45.46 -16.66
C GLY A 13 -34.41 -44.09 -16.02
N TYR A 14 -34.94 -44.04 -14.81
CA TYR A 14 -35.27 -42.79 -14.08
C TYR A 14 -34.56 -42.72 -12.72
N LYS A 15 -33.35 -43.29 -12.61
CA LYS A 15 -32.53 -43.13 -11.41
C LYS A 15 -32.16 -41.66 -11.25
N THR A 16 -32.30 -41.15 -10.03
CA THR A 16 -31.81 -39.82 -9.65
C THR A 16 -30.30 -39.73 -9.87
N ASN A 17 -29.87 -38.71 -10.60
CA ASN A 17 -28.46 -38.41 -10.78
C ASN A 17 -28.01 -37.38 -9.73
N LYS A 18 -27.00 -37.74 -8.93
CA LYS A 18 -26.42 -36.89 -7.87
C LYS A 18 -25.00 -36.41 -8.16
N SER A 19 -24.48 -36.64 -9.37
CA SER A 19 -23.07 -36.36 -9.71
C SER A 19 -22.67 -34.93 -9.40
N ASP A 20 -23.49 -33.98 -9.83
CA ASP A 20 -23.14 -32.56 -9.80
C ASP A 20 -23.23 -32.00 -8.38
N LEU A 21 -24.24 -32.42 -7.62
CA LEU A 21 -24.35 -32.12 -6.19
C LEU A 21 -23.19 -32.72 -5.39
N THR A 22 -22.78 -33.96 -5.72
CA THR A 22 -21.62 -34.61 -5.08
C THR A 22 -20.34 -33.83 -5.36
N ALA A 23 -20.12 -33.44 -6.62
CA ALA A 23 -18.96 -32.66 -7.01
C ALA A 23 -18.95 -31.27 -6.34
N GLU A 24 -20.09 -30.60 -6.23
CA GLU A 24 -20.18 -29.27 -5.64
C GLU A 24 -20.00 -29.27 -4.12
N ALA A 25 -20.60 -30.23 -3.41
CA ALA A 25 -20.41 -30.43 -1.98
C ALA A 25 -18.95 -30.84 -1.66
N GLY A 26 -18.33 -31.64 -2.54
CA GLY A 26 -16.93 -32.05 -2.39
C GLY A 26 -15.90 -30.92 -2.45
N LYS A 27 -16.28 -29.72 -2.95
CA LYS A 27 -15.39 -28.54 -3.01
C LYS A 27 -15.32 -27.75 -1.69
N ASP A 28 -16.01 -28.16 -0.63
CA ASP A 28 -16.08 -27.40 0.62
C ASP A 28 -14.69 -27.11 1.24
N SER A 29 -13.80 -28.09 1.23
CA SER A 29 -12.44 -27.94 1.79
C SER A 29 -11.59 -26.92 1.05
N ASP A 30 -11.87 -26.68 -0.23
CA ASP A 30 -11.16 -25.71 -1.05
C ASP A 30 -11.82 -24.34 -0.95
N PHE A 31 -13.16 -24.31 -0.94
CA PHE A 31 -13.92 -23.09 -0.78
C PHE A 31 -13.65 -22.39 0.56
N THR A 32 -13.54 -23.14 1.65
CA THR A 32 -13.25 -22.59 2.98
C THR A 32 -11.85 -21.98 3.11
N LYS A 33 -10.96 -22.26 2.14
CA LYS A 33 -9.61 -21.69 2.07
C LYS A 33 -9.52 -20.47 1.16
N THR A 34 -10.57 -20.13 0.42
CA THR A 34 -10.50 -18.96 -0.48
C THR A 34 -10.46 -17.66 0.31
N PRO A 35 -9.89 -16.59 -0.27
CA PRO A 35 -9.85 -15.29 0.37
C PRO A 35 -11.24 -14.79 0.75
N GLU A 36 -12.26 -15.02 -0.07
CA GLU A 36 -13.61 -14.52 0.18
C GLU A 36 -14.25 -15.16 1.42
N TYR A 37 -14.05 -16.47 1.60
CA TYR A 37 -14.52 -17.15 2.80
C TYR A 37 -13.77 -16.69 4.05
N GLN A 38 -12.44 -16.53 3.96
CA GLN A 38 -11.62 -16.04 5.06
C GLN A 38 -11.93 -14.56 5.40
N ASN A 39 -12.17 -13.73 4.39
CA ASN A 39 -12.57 -12.33 4.54
C ASN A 39 -13.93 -12.24 5.22
N ALA A 40 -14.92 -13.06 4.83
CA ALA A 40 -16.21 -13.12 5.53
C ALA A 40 -16.06 -13.49 7.01
N GLN A 41 -15.19 -14.48 7.33
CA GLN A 41 -14.91 -14.85 8.72
C GLN A 41 -14.25 -13.71 9.49
N ALA A 42 -13.24 -13.07 8.91
CA ALA A 42 -12.50 -12.00 9.55
C ALA A 42 -13.34 -10.72 9.76
N LYS A 43 -14.25 -10.42 8.82
CA LYS A 43 -15.09 -9.22 8.86
C LYS A 43 -16.09 -9.26 10.02
N GLY A 44 -16.69 -10.42 10.27
CA GLY A 44 -17.50 -10.68 11.48
C GLY A 44 -18.77 -9.83 11.63
N ASP A 45 -19.15 -9.05 10.62
CA ASP A 45 -20.41 -8.31 10.61
C ASP A 45 -21.62 -9.25 10.45
N ASP A 46 -22.82 -8.74 10.73
CA ASP A 46 -24.03 -9.58 10.72
C ASP A 46 -24.34 -10.14 9.33
N ALA A 47 -24.05 -9.39 8.26
CA ALA A 47 -24.26 -9.85 6.89
C ALA A 47 -23.28 -10.98 6.53
N SER A 48 -22.01 -10.87 6.93
CA SER A 48 -20.99 -11.91 6.76
C SER A 48 -21.34 -13.16 7.54
N LYS A 49 -21.76 -13.02 8.81
CA LYS A 49 -22.21 -14.16 9.63
C LYS A 49 -23.40 -14.87 8.99
N GLN A 50 -24.41 -14.13 8.54
CA GLN A 50 -25.57 -14.68 7.85
C GLN A 50 -25.20 -15.38 6.54
N ALA A 51 -24.25 -14.83 5.77
CA ALA A 51 -23.78 -15.46 4.54
C ALA A 51 -23.04 -16.79 4.83
N LEU A 52 -22.18 -16.81 5.86
CA LEU A 52 -21.48 -18.01 6.32
C LEU A 52 -22.44 -19.08 6.84
N GLU A 53 -23.44 -18.69 7.63
CA GLU A 53 -24.47 -19.60 8.13
C GLU A 53 -25.35 -20.13 7.00
N GLY A 54 -25.76 -19.28 6.05
CA GLY A 54 -26.49 -19.68 4.86
C GLY A 54 -25.73 -20.70 4.01
N TYR A 55 -24.41 -20.52 3.86
CA TYR A 55 -23.54 -21.49 3.21
C TYR A 55 -23.49 -22.83 3.95
N LYS A 56 -23.24 -22.81 5.27
CA LYS A 56 -23.20 -24.03 6.10
C LYS A 56 -24.52 -24.80 6.02
N LYS A 57 -25.65 -24.10 6.13
CA LYS A 57 -26.97 -24.69 6.01
C LYS A 57 -27.20 -25.30 4.61
N ALA A 58 -26.81 -24.61 3.55
CA ALA A 58 -26.95 -25.14 2.19
C ALA A 58 -26.09 -26.40 1.96
N LEU A 59 -24.91 -26.46 2.56
CA LEU A 59 -24.05 -27.64 2.54
C LEU A 59 -24.64 -28.82 3.34
N GLU A 60 -25.23 -28.55 4.50
CA GLU A 60 -25.96 -29.56 5.29
C GLU A 60 -27.19 -30.10 4.54
N ASP A 61 -27.98 -29.22 3.94
CA ASP A 61 -29.13 -29.59 3.10
C ASP A 61 -28.66 -30.45 1.91
N ALA A 62 -27.55 -30.08 1.25
CA ALA A 62 -26.95 -30.85 0.16
C ALA A 62 -26.51 -32.25 0.61
N ASN A 63 -25.80 -32.36 1.73
CA ASN A 63 -25.36 -33.65 2.28
C ASN A 63 -26.54 -34.54 2.70
N THR A 64 -27.61 -33.93 3.21
CA THR A 64 -28.86 -34.64 3.52
C THR A 64 -29.47 -35.25 2.27
N VAL A 65 -29.58 -34.49 1.18
CA VAL A 65 -30.09 -34.97 -0.12
C VAL A 65 -29.17 -36.03 -0.74
N LEU A 66 -27.86 -35.91 -0.58
CA LEU A 66 -26.90 -36.93 -1.02
C LEU A 66 -27.10 -38.27 -0.27
N GLY A 67 -27.34 -38.21 1.03
CA GLY A 67 -27.60 -39.38 1.88
C GLY A 67 -28.97 -40.02 1.69
N ASP A 68 -29.96 -39.30 1.19
CA ASP A 68 -31.32 -39.81 0.98
C ASP A 68 -31.42 -40.72 -0.26
N LYS A 69 -31.58 -42.03 -0.05
CA LYS A 69 -31.72 -43.03 -1.11
C LYS A 69 -32.97 -42.84 -1.99
N ASP A 70 -33.99 -42.14 -1.49
CA ASP A 70 -35.27 -41.91 -2.16
C ASP A 70 -35.37 -40.47 -2.71
N ALA A 71 -34.29 -39.68 -2.64
CA ALA A 71 -34.25 -38.31 -3.16
C ALA A 71 -34.65 -38.26 -4.64
N THR A 72 -35.53 -37.33 -4.96
CA THR A 72 -35.95 -37.01 -6.32
C THR A 72 -34.94 -36.12 -7.03
N GLN A 73 -34.96 -36.10 -8.37
CA GLN A 73 -34.10 -35.19 -9.13
C GLN A 73 -34.35 -33.72 -8.77
N ALA A 74 -35.61 -33.33 -8.54
CA ALA A 74 -35.96 -31.97 -8.15
C ALA A 74 -35.29 -31.55 -6.82
N GLN A 75 -35.22 -32.46 -5.83
CA GLN A 75 -34.54 -32.18 -4.56
C GLN A 75 -33.02 -32.04 -4.76
N VAL A 76 -32.42 -32.84 -5.64
CA VAL A 76 -30.98 -32.73 -5.98
C VAL A 76 -30.69 -31.39 -6.65
N ASP A 77 -31.48 -31.02 -7.65
CA ASP A 77 -31.31 -29.78 -8.41
C ASP A 77 -31.52 -28.56 -7.51
N GLU A 78 -32.51 -28.59 -6.62
CA GLU A 78 -32.76 -27.52 -5.65
C GLU A 78 -31.61 -27.38 -4.64
N ALA A 79 -31.11 -28.49 -4.10
CA ALA A 79 -29.98 -28.47 -3.17
C ALA A 79 -28.69 -27.98 -3.85
N LEU A 80 -28.43 -28.41 -5.08
CA LEU A 80 -27.30 -27.93 -5.89
C LEU A 80 -27.38 -26.43 -6.09
N LYS A 81 -28.53 -25.93 -6.53
CA LYS A 81 -28.76 -24.50 -6.74
C LYS A 81 -28.56 -23.69 -5.46
N LYS A 82 -29.12 -24.14 -4.32
CA LYS A 82 -28.96 -23.46 -3.02
C LYS A 82 -27.49 -23.38 -2.60
N LEU A 83 -26.73 -24.46 -2.76
CA LEU A 83 -25.31 -24.49 -2.41
C LEU A 83 -24.49 -23.54 -3.30
N GLN A 84 -24.75 -23.54 -4.62
CA GLN A 84 -24.09 -22.64 -5.57
C GLN A 84 -24.43 -21.16 -5.31
N ASP A 85 -25.70 -20.86 -5.06
CA ASP A 85 -26.17 -19.50 -4.72
C ASP A 85 -25.50 -19.00 -3.44
N ALA A 86 -25.37 -19.85 -2.41
CA ALA A 86 -24.74 -19.48 -1.15
C ALA A 86 -23.23 -19.22 -1.30
N LYS A 87 -22.51 -20.05 -2.08
CA LYS A 87 -21.09 -19.80 -2.42
C LYS A 87 -20.92 -18.49 -3.19
N SER A 88 -21.74 -18.29 -4.22
CA SER A 88 -21.66 -17.09 -5.07
C SER A 88 -21.89 -15.81 -4.27
N LYS A 89 -22.87 -15.83 -3.34
CA LYS A 89 -23.12 -14.71 -2.42
C LYS A 89 -21.90 -14.36 -1.58
N LEU A 90 -21.20 -15.35 -1.02
CA LEU A 90 -19.97 -15.13 -0.25
C LEU A 90 -18.86 -14.53 -1.14
N VAL A 91 -18.65 -15.11 -2.33
CA VAL A 91 -17.63 -14.65 -3.29
C VAL A 91 -17.86 -13.20 -3.69
N ASP A 92 -19.10 -12.83 -4.08
CA ASP A 92 -19.37 -11.50 -4.60
C ASP A 92 -19.31 -10.39 -3.54
N SER A 93 -19.59 -10.72 -2.27
CA SER A 93 -19.65 -9.73 -1.19
C SER A 93 -18.36 -9.60 -0.37
N HIS A 94 -17.37 -10.48 -0.57
CA HIS A 94 -16.14 -10.53 0.25
C HIS A 94 -14.85 -10.62 -0.56
N LYS A 95 -14.86 -10.13 -1.81
CA LYS A 95 -13.65 -9.99 -2.64
C LYS A 95 -12.60 -9.16 -1.91
N THR A 96 -11.34 -9.53 -2.07
CA THR A 96 -10.21 -8.74 -1.57
C THR A 96 -10.06 -7.47 -2.41
N ASP A 97 -10.05 -6.31 -1.77
CA ASP A 97 -9.80 -5.01 -2.39
C ASP A 97 -8.33 -4.60 -2.19
N LYS A 98 -7.57 -4.59 -3.30
CA LYS A 98 -6.16 -4.22 -3.36
C LYS A 98 -5.89 -2.76 -3.79
N THR A 99 -6.93 -1.98 -4.08
CA THR A 99 -6.79 -0.68 -4.76
C THR A 99 -5.95 0.34 -3.99
N LYS A 100 -6.09 0.40 -2.66
CA LYS A 100 -5.32 1.31 -1.80
C LYS A 100 -3.85 0.90 -1.73
N LEU A 101 -3.57 -0.39 -1.57
CA LEU A 101 -2.20 -0.93 -1.59
C LEU A 101 -1.52 -0.68 -2.93
N GLN A 102 -2.24 -0.86 -4.03
CA GLN A 102 -1.72 -0.61 -5.37
C GLN A 102 -1.37 0.87 -5.57
N SER A 103 -2.26 1.77 -5.13
CA SER A 103 -2.02 3.23 -5.20
C SER A 103 -0.78 3.62 -4.39
N GLU A 104 -0.63 3.08 -3.18
CA GLU A 104 0.51 3.37 -2.30
C GLU A 104 1.84 2.84 -2.88
N SER A 105 1.84 1.63 -3.47
CA SER A 105 3.01 1.06 -4.13
C SER A 105 3.41 1.87 -5.37
N ASN A 106 2.44 2.27 -6.21
CA ASN A 106 2.68 3.06 -7.41
C ASN A 106 3.30 4.44 -7.11
N ALA A 107 3.05 4.99 -5.92
CA ALA A 107 3.63 6.26 -5.48
C ALA A 107 5.12 6.19 -5.09
N ASP A 108 5.77 5.01 -5.18
CA ASP A 108 7.21 4.85 -4.89
C ASP A 108 8.10 5.80 -5.69
N GLY A 109 7.86 5.92 -7.00
CA GLY A 109 8.67 6.76 -7.87
C GLY A 109 8.60 8.25 -7.52
N ASP A 110 7.52 8.72 -6.90
CA ASP A 110 7.38 10.09 -6.43
C ASP A 110 7.98 10.26 -5.04
N PHE A 111 7.83 9.27 -4.16
CA PHE A 111 8.48 9.27 -2.85
C PHE A 111 10.01 9.28 -2.97
N ALA A 112 10.58 8.55 -3.93
CA ALA A 112 12.01 8.53 -4.17
C ALA A 112 12.61 9.90 -4.60
N LYS A 113 11.76 10.84 -5.04
CA LYS A 113 12.15 12.19 -5.45
C LYS A 113 12.03 13.23 -4.34
N THR A 114 11.44 12.88 -3.19
CA THR A 114 11.27 13.87 -2.11
C THR A 114 12.62 14.21 -1.48
N PRO A 115 12.78 15.43 -0.94
CA PRO A 115 14.02 15.81 -0.27
C PRO A 115 14.35 14.87 0.89
N GLU A 116 13.37 14.34 1.63
CA GLU A 116 13.61 13.42 2.74
C GLU A 116 14.26 12.12 2.29
N TYR A 117 13.81 11.55 1.17
CA TYR A 117 14.42 10.34 0.62
C TYR A 117 15.83 10.59 0.11
N GLN A 118 16.06 11.73 -0.54
CA GLN A 118 17.38 12.15 -1.01
C GLN A 118 18.33 12.44 0.16
N ASN A 119 17.85 13.09 1.22
CA ASN A 119 18.58 13.34 2.46
C ASN A 119 18.99 12.04 3.14
N ALA A 120 18.09 11.06 3.25
CA ALA A 120 18.41 9.74 3.79
C ALA A 120 19.53 9.05 2.98
N GLN A 121 19.46 9.10 1.65
CA GLN A 121 20.51 8.53 0.80
C GLN A 121 21.85 9.24 0.96
N ALA A 122 21.85 10.57 0.98
CA ALA A 122 23.07 11.38 1.08
C ALA A 122 23.74 11.25 2.45
N LYS A 123 22.95 11.13 3.53
CA LYS A 123 23.46 11.06 4.91
C LYS A 123 24.27 9.80 5.18
N GLY A 124 23.82 8.66 4.65
CA GLY A 124 24.60 7.40 4.63
C GLY A 124 24.95 6.79 6.00
N ASP A 125 24.43 7.34 7.10
CA ASP A 125 24.59 6.78 8.44
C ASP A 125 23.78 5.47 8.60
N ASP A 126 24.05 4.73 9.68
CA ASP A 126 23.41 3.43 9.90
C ASP A 126 21.89 3.55 10.10
N ALA A 127 21.41 4.64 10.71
CA ALA A 127 19.99 4.88 10.90
C ALA A 127 19.28 5.18 9.57
N SER A 128 19.89 5.99 8.71
CA SER A 128 19.40 6.28 7.35
C SER A 128 19.36 5.02 6.48
N LYS A 129 20.43 4.21 6.51
CA LYS A 129 20.47 2.91 5.82
C LYS A 129 19.35 1.99 6.30
N GLN A 130 19.15 1.87 7.61
CA GLN A 130 18.09 1.05 8.19
C GLN A 130 16.69 1.54 7.78
N ALA A 131 16.46 2.86 7.77
CA ALA A 131 15.19 3.43 7.32
C ALA A 131 14.92 3.14 5.83
N LEU A 132 15.93 3.29 4.98
CA LEU A 132 15.84 2.98 3.54
C LEU A 132 15.56 1.49 3.30
N GLU A 133 16.25 0.59 4.00
CA GLU A 133 16.03 -0.85 3.87
C GLU A 133 14.65 -1.27 4.42
N ALA A 134 14.18 -0.67 5.52
CA ALA A 134 12.84 -0.90 6.03
C ALA A 134 11.77 -0.48 5.01
N TYR A 135 11.96 0.68 4.35
CA TYR A 135 11.10 1.14 3.27
C TYR A 135 11.08 0.19 2.08
N LYS A 136 12.26 -0.17 1.54
CA LYS A 136 12.36 -1.09 0.39
C LYS A 136 11.74 -2.45 0.69
N LYS A 137 11.98 -2.99 1.90
CA LYS A 137 11.38 -4.25 2.33
C LYS A 137 9.85 -4.16 2.42
N ALA A 138 9.31 -3.06 2.96
CA ALA A 138 7.87 -2.86 3.02
C ALA A 138 7.24 -2.75 1.63
N LEU A 139 7.93 -2.12 0.67
CA LEU A 139 7.50 -2.05 -0.73
C LEU A 139 7.54 -3.42 -1.41
N GLU A 140 8.59 -4.22 -1.17
CA GLU A 140 8.68 -5.59 -1.67
C GLU A 140 7.55 -6.48 -1.12
N ASP A 141 7.31 -6.41 0.19
CA ASP A 141 6.22 -7.13 0.85
C ASP A 141 4.85 -6.70 0.30
N ALA A 142 4.64 -5.40 0.06
CA ALA A 142 3.44 -4.88 -0.60
C ALA A 142 3.25 -5.45 -2.01
N ASN A 143 4.30 -5.47 -2.82
CA ASN A 143 4.24 -6.02 -4.18
C ASN A 143 3.98 -7.54 -4.20
N LYS A 144 4.50 -8.29 -3.23
CA LYS A 144 4.16 -9.71 -3.06
C LYS A 144 2.67 -9.91 -2.79
N VAL A 145 2.08 -9.11 -1.90
CA VAL A 145 0.64 -9.19 -1.59
C VAL A 145 -0.21 -8.76 -2.79
N LEU A 146 0.23 -7.75 -3.55
CA LEU A 146 -0.43 -7.35 -4.79
C LEU A 146 -0.45 -8.48 -5.82
N GLY A 147 0.66 -9.21 -5.97
CA GLY A 147 0.79 -10.36 -6.87
C GLY A 147 0.13 -11.66 -6.40
N ASP A 148 -0.23 -11.79 -5.12
CA ASP A 148 -0.83 -13.01 -4.57
C ASP A 148 -2.35 -13.07 -4.83
N GLU A 149 -2.79 -13.93 -5.74
CA GLU A 149 -4.21 -14.15 -6.05
C GLU A 149 -5.04 -14.61 -4.84
N ASN A 150 -4.39 -15.22 -3.84
CA ASN A 150 -5.02 -15.71 -2.62
C ASN A 150 -4.82 -14.78 -1.42
N ALA A 151 -4.39 -13.54 -1.65
CA ALA A 151 -4.28 -12.54 -0.58
C ALA A 151 -5.66 -12.25 0.04
N THR A 152 -5.73 -12.35 1.36
CA THR A 152 -6.86 -11.88 2.16
C THR A 152 -6.83 -10.37 2.34
N GLN A 153 -7.98 -9.77 2.68
CA GLN A 153 -8.06 -8.34 2.99
C GLN A 153 -7.13 -7.96 4.14
N LYS A 154 -7.01 -8.83 5.16
CA LYS A 154 -6.09 -8.61 6.27
C LYS A 154 -4.63 -8.48 5.83
N GLN A 155 -4.17 -9.35 4.92
CA GLN A 155 -2.81 -9.26 4.38
C GLN A 155 -2.60 -7.97 3.58
N VAL A 156 -3.59 -7.55 2.81
CA VAL A 156 -3.57 -6.28 2.07
C VAL A 156 -3.45 -5.09 3.03
N ASP A 157 -4.29 -5.04 4.05
CA ASP A 157 -4.32 -3.95 5.03
C ASP A 157 -3.02 -3.89 5.84
N GLU A 158 -2.47 -5.05 6.24
CA GLU A 158 -1.19 -5.13 6.94
C GLU A 158 -0.02 -4.65 6.08
N ALA A 159 0.01 -5.03 4.79
CA ALA A 159 1.04 -4.58 3.86
C ALA A 159 0.95 -3.08 3.59
N LEU A 160 -0.27 -2.56 3.40
CA LEU A 160 -0.53 -1.12 3.22
C LEU A 160 -0.01 -0.33 4.41
N LYS A 161 -0.38 -0.74 5.62
CA LYS A 161 0.06 -0.08 6.84
C LYS A 161 1.58 -0.10 6.98
N LYS A 162 2.23 -1.25 6.76
CA LYS A 162 3.70 -1.36 6.83
C LYS A 162 4.40 -0.42 5.85
N LEU A 163 3.91 -0.32 4.62
CA LEU A 163 4.47 0.57 3.61
C LEU A 163 4.31 2.05 4.00
N GLN A 164 3.12 2.44 4.47
CA GLN A 164 2.84 3.80 4.93
C GLN A 164 3.67 4.18 6.16
N ASP A 165 3.78 3.28 7.15
CA ASP A 165 4.58 3.51 8.34
C ASP A 165 6.07 3.65 7.99
N ALA A 166 6.58 2.84 7.06
CA ALA A 166 7.98 2.94 6.62
C ALA A 166 8.27 4.25 5.87
N LYS A 167 7.38 4.68 4.95
CA LYS A 167 7.49 6.00 4.28
C LYS A 167 7.48 7.13 5.28
N LYS A 168 6.51 7.13 6.21
CA LYS A 168 6.37 8.15 7.24
C LYS A 168 7.60 8.24 8.13
N ASN A 169 8.11 7.11 8.60
CA ASN A 169 9.30 7.06 9.46
C ASN A 169 10.53 7.62 8.74
N LEU A 170 10.74 7.25 7.47
CA LEU A 170 11.83 7.78 6.66
C LEU A 170 11.69 9.30 6.46
N ALA A 171 10.50 9.77 6.10
CA ALA A 171 10.23 11.19 5.89
C ALA A 171 10.45 12.01 7.17
N ASP A 172 9.87 11.59 8.29
CA ASP A 172 9.95 12.34 9.55
C ASP A 172 11.37 12.43 10.12
N SER A 173 12.23 11.45 9.84
CA SER A 173 13.60 11.39 10.36
C SER A 173 14.64 12.07 9.46
N HIS A 174 14.27 12.52 8.25
CA HIS A 174 15.20 13.07 7.25
C HIS A 174 14.71 14.38 6.63
N LYS A 175 13.89 15.15 7.37
CA LYS A 175 13.50 16.50 6.97
C LYS A 175 14.71 17.38 6.72
N THR A 176 14.64 18.23 5.70
CA THR A 176 15.65 19.25 5.45
C THR A 176 15.64 20.29 6.57
N ASP A 177 16.76 20.47 7.25
CA ASP A 177 16.95 21.51 8.26
C ASP A 177 17.53 22.79 7.61
N LYS A 178 16.74 23.86 7.64
CA LYS A 178 17.08 25.17 7.08
C LYS A 178 17.50 26.20 8.14
N ALA A 179 17.52 25.84 9.42
CA ALA A 179 17.66 26.81 10.51
C ALA A 179 18.99 27.60 10.48
N ALA A 180 20.10 26.91 10.19
CA ALA A 180 21.41 27.54 10.10
C ALA A 180 21.49 28.53 8.92
N LEU A 181 21.01 28.13 7.74
CA LEU A 181 20.94 29.00 6.56
C LEU A 181 20.03 30.21 6.79
N GLN A 182 18.89 30.00 7.44
CA GLN A 182 17.97 31.08 7.77
C GLN A 182 18.62 32.10 8.71
N THR A 183 19.35 31.63 9.72
CA THR A 183 20.08 32.48 10.66
C THR A 183 21.16 33.29 9.93
N GLU A 184 21.94 32.65 9.06
CA GLU A 184 23.00 33.29 8.29
C GLU A 184 22.46 34.35 7.30
N SER A 185 21.35 34.05 6.63
CA SER A 185 20.68 35.01 5.72
C SER A 185 20.14 36.22 6.49
N ASN A 186 19.47 35.99 7.63
CA ASN A 186 18.91 37.08 8.44
C ASN A 186 19.99 38.05 8.98
N ALA A 187 21.22 37.59 9.16
CA ALA A 187 22.35 38.41 9.63
C ALA A 187 22.91 39.38 8.55
N ASP A 188 22.40 39.36 7.32
CA ASP A 188 22.81 40.28 6.23
C ASP A 188 22.72 41.76 6.62
N GLY A 189 21.62 42.16 7.27
CA GLY A 189 21.41 43.53 7.70
C GLY A 189 22.43 44.04 8.72
N ASP A 190 23.14 43.14 9.40
CA ASP A 190 24.23 43.50 10.30
C ASP A 190 25.58 43.45 9.59
N PHE A 191 25.79 42.49 8.69
CA PHE A 191 27.01 42.40 7.89
C PHE A 191 27.24 43.65 7.01
N THR A 192 26.19 44.16 6.36
CA THR A 192 26.27 45.37 5.52
C THR A 192 26.67 46.65 6.28
N LYS A 193 26.56 46.64 7.61
CA LYS A 193 26.98 47.75 8.48
C LYS A 193 28.42 47.62 8.98
N THR A 194 29.10 46.51 8.70
CA THR A 194 30.48 46.29 9.15
C THR A 194 31.46 47.22 8.44
N PRO A 195 32.57 47.63 9.10
CA PRO A 195 33.62 48.40 8.45
C PRO A 195 34.18 47.73 7.19
N GLU A 196 34.30 46.40 7.18
CA GLU A 196 34.78 45.60 6.05
C GLU A 196 33.91 45.81 4.81
N TYR A 197 32.58 45.69 4.95
CA TYR A 197 31.63 45.91 3.86
C TYR A 197 31.63 47.38 3.38
N GLN A 198 31.64 48.33 4.32
CA GLN A 198 31.66 49.76 4.00
C GLN A 198 32.96 50.18 3.29
N ASN A 199 34.10 49.62 3.71
CA ASN A 199 35.40 49.86 3.07
C ASN A 199 35.43 49.30 1.64
N ALA A 200 34.92 48.09 1.42
CA ALA A 200 34.81 47.52 0.07
C ALA A 200 33.91 48.40 -0.83
N THR A 201 32.78 48.86 -0.30
CA THR A 201 31.86 49.77 -1.01
C THR A 201 32.53 51.09 -1.38
N ALA A 202 33.25 51.71 -0.43
CA ALA A 202 33.93 52.98 -0.65
C ALA A 202 35.13 52.87 -1.61
N LYS A 203 35.85 51.75 -1.58
CA LYS A 203 37.05 51.52 -2.40
C LYS A 203 36.70 51.45 -3.88
N GLY A 204 35.59 50.80 -4.25
CA GLY A 204 35.00 50.85 -5.60
C GLY A 204 35.87 50.34 -6.75
N ASP A 205 37.01 49.71 -6.45
CA ASP A 205 37.86 49.05 -7.44
C ASP A 205 37.22 47.75 -7.94
N ASP A 206 37.77 47.19 -9.02
CA ASP A 206 37.18 46.01 -9.66
C ASP A 206 37.15 44.79 -8.73
N ALA A 207 38.15 44.65 -7.86
CA ALA A 207 38.21 43.57 -6.88
C ALA A 207 37.09 43.71 -5.81
N SER A 208 36.86 44.93 -5.31
CA SER A 208 35.84 45.20 -4.30
C SER A 208 34.43 45.07 -4.87
N LYS A 209 34.20 45.56 -6.11
CA LYS A 209 32.94 45.34 -6.83
C LYS A 209 32.65 43.86 -7.01
N LYS A 210 33.65 43.08 -7.44
CA LYS A 210 33.52 41.62 -7.61
C LYS A 210 33.15 40.93 -6.30
N ALA A 211 33.80 41.27 -5.19
CA ALA A 211 33.47 40.71 -3.87
C ALA A 211 32.04 41.05 -3.43
N LEU A 212 31.59 42.29 -3.61
CA LEU A 212 30.23 42.71 -3.29
C LEU A 212 29.17 42.01 -4.15
N ASP A 213 29.46 41.78 -5.43
CA ASP A 213 28.57 41.06 -6.33
C ASP A 213 28.53 39.56 -6.01
N GLU A 214 29.66 38.96 -5.63
CA GLU A 214 29.73 37.58 -5.13
C GLU A 214 28.91 37.41 -3.85
N TYR A 215 28.99 38.36 -2.92
CA TYR A 215 28.17 38.40 -1.71
C TYR A 215 26.67 38.45 -2.02
N LYS A 216 26.22 39.41 -2.84
CA LYS A 216 24.80 39.54 -3.23
C LYS A 216 24.29 38.26 -3.89
N LYS A 217 25.08 37.69 -4.80
CA LYS A 217 24.73 36.44 -5.46
C LYS A 217 24.59 35.28 -4.46
N ALA A 218 25.51 35.17 -3.50
CA ALA A 218 25.43 34.13 -2.46
C ALA A 218 24.19 34.31 -1.55
N LEU A 219 23.83 35.55 -1.23
CA LEU A 219 22.62 35.86 -0.49
C LEU A 219 21.34 35.52 -1.28
N ASP A 220 21.28 35.86 -2.57
CA ASP A 220 20.17 35.52 -3.45
C ASP A 220 20.00 34.00 -3.58
N GLU A 221 21.11 33.26 -3.73
CA GLU A 221 21.12 31.80 -3.74
C GLU A 221 20.61 31.21 -2.41
N ALA A 222 21.07 31.75 -1.27
CA ALA A 222 20.58 31.36 0.06
C ALA A 222 19.06 31.56 0.19
N ASN A 223 18.55 32.72 -0.21
CA ASN A 223 17.12 33.03 -0.16
C ASN A 223 16.30 32.14 -1.11
N SER A 224 16.84 31.81 -2.29
CA SER A 224 16.21 30.85 -3.21
C SER A 224 16.08 29.45 -2.60
N VAL A 225 17.14 28.96 -1.94
CA VAL A 225 17.12 27.66 -1.25
C VAL A 225 16.17 27.66 -0.05
N LEU A 226 16.11 28.76 0.72
CA LEU A 226 15.15 28.92 1.81
C LEU A 226 13.70 28.81 1.33
N GLY A 227 13.38 29.42 0.18
CA GLY A 227 12.05 29.37 -0.45
C GLY A 227 11.71 28.09 -1.21
N ASN A 228 12.67 27.22 -1.50
CA ASN A 228 12.43 25.98 -2.25
C ASN A 228 12.00 24.82 -1.33
N GLU A 229 10.75 24.38 -1.41
CA GLU A 229 10.21 23.26 -0.63
C GLU A 229 10.90 21.92 -0.92
N ASN A 230 11.48 21.77 -2.13
CA ASN A 230 12.19 20.56 -2.54
C ASN A 230 13.70 20.65 -2.33
N ALA A 231 14.19 21.67 -1.60
CA ALA A 231 15.61 21.77 -1.28
C ALA A 231 16.04 20.58 -0.40
N THR A 232 17.13 19.93 -0.81
CA THR A 232 17.80 18.91 -0.02
C THR A 232 18.69 19.54 1.05
N GLN A 233 19.13 18.74 2.02
CA GLN A 233 20.14 19.17 2.98
C GLN A 233 21.43 19.60 2.29
N SER A 234 21.82 18.93 1.19
CA SER A 234 23.01 19.31 0.43
C SER A 234 22.86 20.69 -0.21
N ASP A 235 21.66 21.07 -0.67
CA ASP A 235 21.41 22.41 -1.22
C ASP A 235 21.55 23.48 -0.12
N VAL A 236 20.99 23.19 1.06
CA VAL A 236 21.07 24.08 2.23
C VAL A 236 22.53 24.26 2.66
N ASP A 237 23.27 23.17 2.82
CA ASP A 237 24.66 23.20 3.28
C ASP A 237 25.56 23.92 2.27
N ALA A 238 25.33 23.72 0.96
CA ALA A 238 26.06 24.40 -0.09
C ALA A 238 25.79 25.91 -0.11
N ALA A 239 24.52 26.32 0.03
CA ALA A 239 24.15 27.73 0.09
C ALA A 239 24.69 28.41 1.36
N LEU A 240 24.62 27.72 2.51
CA LEU A 240 25.17 28.22 3.77
C LEU A 240 26.67 28.47 3.64
N LYS A 241 27.41 27.49 3.12
CA LYS A 241 28.86 27.60 2.93
C LYS A 241 29.21 28.76 1.98
N LYS A 242 28.50 28.90 0.85
CA LYS A 242 28.73 29.99 -0.10
C LYS A 242 28.49 31.37 0.54
N LEU A 243 27.41 31.52 1.29
CA LEU A 243 27.09 32.78 1.97
C LEU A 243 28.14 33.13 3.03
N GLN A 244 28.57 32.14 3.82
CA GLN A 244 29.62 32.33 4.83
C GLN A 244 30.97 32.67 4.19
N ASP A 245 31.32 32.03 3.08
CA ASP A 245 32.58 32.30 2.38
C ASP A 245 32.58 33.69 1.72
N ALA A 246 31.44 34.19 1.25
CA ALA A 246 31.33 35.52 0.67
C ALA A 246 31.31 36.67 1.70
N LYS A 247 31.19 36.35 3.00
CA LYS A 247 31.29 37.32 4.10
C LYS A 247 32.71 37.45 4.69
N LYS A 248 33.65 36.61 4.27
CA LYS A 248 35.05 36.62 4.73
C LYS A 248 35.90 37.54 3.85
#